data_AF-A0A7J8BHK2-F1
#
_entry.id   AF-A0A7J8BHK2-F1
#
_cell.length_a   1.000
_cell.length_b   1.000
_cell.length_c   1.000
_cell.angle_alpha   90.00
_cell.angle_beta   90.00
_cell.angle_gamma   90.00
#
_symmetry.space_group_name_H-M   'P 1'
#
loop_
_entity.id
_entity.type
_entity.pdbx_description
1 polymer ?
#
loop_
_entity_poly.entity_id
_entity_poly.type
_entity_poly.pdbx_seq_one_letter_code
_entity_poly.pdbx_strand_id
1 'polypeptide(L)'
;MSRRAELMDKPLTFRTLSDLIFDFEDSYKKYLHTVKKVKIGLYVPHEPHSFQPIEWKQLVLNVSKMLRADIRKELEKYARDMRMKILKPASAHSPTQVRSRGKSLSPRRRQASPPRRLGRRDKSPALPEKKTDLSTLNEVGYQIRI
;
A
#
# COMPACT_ATOMS: atom_id res chain seq x y z
N MET A 1 5.82 -6.86 -19.47
CA MET A 1 6.62 -7.41 -20.58
C MET A 1 7.37 -6.29 -21.30
N SER A 2 8.51 -6.59 -21.91
CA SER A 2 9.38 -5.64 -22.63
C SER A 2 9.28 -5.84 -24.15
N ARG A 3 9.70 -4.83 -24.91
CA ARG A 3 9.80 -4.91 -26.39
C ARG A 3 11.11 -5.56 -26.85
N ARG A 4 12.07 -5.76 -25.96
CA ARG A 4 13.38 -6.37 -26.24
C ARG A 4 13.47 -7.70 -25.52
N ALA A 5 13.88 -8.75 -26.23
CA ALA A 5 13.98 -10.12 -25.70
C ALA A 5 14.94 -10.19 -24.50
N GLU A 6 16.06 -9.47 -24.54
CA GLU A 6 17.07 -9.50 -23.48
C GLU A 6 16.65 -8.74 -22.21
N LEU A 7 15.49 -8.09 -22.19
CA LEU A 7 14.96 -7.30 -21.08
C LEU A 7 13.67 -7.90 -20.49
N MET A 8 13.49 -9.23 -20.61
CA MET A 8 12.32 -9.95 -20.09
C MET A 8 12.71 -11.18 -19.27
N ASP A 9 12.47 -12.36 -19.84
CA ASP A 9 12.74 -13.66 -19.24
C ASP A 9 14.24 -13.92 -19.19
N LYS A 10 14.62 -14.58 -18.11
CA LYS A 10 16.00 -14.96 -17.82
C LYS A 10 15.94 -16.40 -17.30
N PRO A 11 16.74 -17.33 -17.87
CA PRO A 11 16.75 -18.71 -17.40
C PRO A 11 17.21 -18.75 -15.94
N LEU A 12 16.78 -19.77 -15.19
CA LEU A 12 17.12 -19.94 -13.77
C LEU A 12 18.55 -20.50 -13.59
N THR A 13 19.54 -19.83 -14.18
CA THR A 13 20.96 -20.23 -14.18
C THR A 13 21.84 -19.27 -13.38
N PHE A 14 21.32 -18.11 -13.00
CA PHE A 14 22.04 -17.11 -12.22
C PHE A 14 22.25 -17.58 -10.79
N ARG A 15 23.52 -17.62 -10.34
CA ARG A 15 23.88 -18.07 -9.00
C ARG A 15 23.62 -17.03 -7.92
N THR A 16 23.62 -15.75 -8.31
CA THR A 16 23.44 -14.61 -7.40
C THR A 16 22.48 -13.59 -7.97
N LEU A 17 21.90 -12.75 -7.09
CA LEU A 17 21.02 -11.66 -7.52
C LEU A 17 21.80 -10.60 -8.30
N SER A 18 23.05 -10.33 -7.88
CA SER A 18 23.92 -9.40 -8.58
C SER A 18 24.21 -9.82 -10.01
N ASP A 19 24.47 -11.11 -10.28
CA ASP A 19 24.70 -11.59 -11.64
C ASP A 19 23.48 -11.37 -12.55
N LEU A 20 22.26 -11.61 -12.05
CA LEU A 20 21.02 -11.35 -12.78
C LEU A 20 20.85 -9.86 -13.10
N ILE A 21 21.03 -8.98 -12.11
CA ILE A 21 20.88 -7.53 -12.29
C ILE A 21 21.93 -6.98 -13.25
N PHE A 22 23.17 -7.48 -13.18
CA PHE A 22 24.24 -7.07 -14.08
C PHE A 22 24.00 -7.53 -15.52
N ASP A 23 23.42 -8.70 -15.74
CA ASP A 23 23.03 -9.13 -17.08
C ASP A 23 21.95 -8.22 -17.70
N PHE A 24 21.00 -7.72 -16.89
CA PHE A 24 20.07 -6.67 -17.34
C PHE A 24 20.79 -5.36 -17.65
N GLU A 25 21.73 -4.91 -16.80
CA GLU A 25 22.53 -3.70 -17.04
C GLU A 25 23.30 -3.79 -18.37
N ASP A 26 23.97 -4.90 -18.61
CA ASP A 26 24.71 -5.15 -19.85
C ASP A 26 23.76 -5.25 -21.06
N SER A 27 22.55 -5.79 -20.88
CA SER A 27 21.51 -5.80 -21.91
C SER A 27 20.98 -4.40 -22.23
N TYR A 28 20.85 -3.51 -21.25
CA TYR A 28 20.50 -2.10 -21.49
C TYR A 28 21.60 -1.36 -22.27
N LYS A 29 22.87 -1.68 -22.02
CA LYS A 29 24.01 -1.07 -22.72
C LYS A 29 23.99 -1.34 -24.24
N LYS A 30 23.50 -2.51 -24.68
CA LYS A 30 23.31 -2.85 -26.11
C LYS A 30 22.39 -1.85 -26.83
N TYR A 31 21.51 -1.20 -26.09
CA TYR A 31 20.54 -0.23 -26.59
C TYR A 31 20.89 1.21 -26.18
N LEU A 32 22.15 1.49 -25.87
CA LEU A 32 22.66 2.82 -25.51
C LEU A 32 21.97 3.44 -24.29
N HIS A 33 21.41 2.61 -23.41
CA HIS A 33 20.83 3.06 -22.16
C HIS A 33 21.84 2.93 -21.01
N THR A 34 21.87 3.94 -20.14
CA THR A 34 22.57 3.87 -18.85
C THR A 34 21.56 3.66 -17.73
N VAL A 35 21.71 2.58 -16.97
CA VAL A 35 20.88 2.32 -15.80
C VAL A 35 21.19 3.36 -14.72
N LYS A 36 20.16 4.05 -14.22
CA LYS A 36 20.33 5.07 -13.15
C LYS A 36 19.98 4.54 -11.78
N LYS A 37 18.90 3.76 -11.69
CA LYS A 37 18.39 3.21 -10.44
C LYS A 37 17.89 1.80 -10.65
N VAL A 38 18.09 0.97 -9.63
CA VAL A 38 17.50 -0.37 -9.52
C VAL A 38 16.62 -0.38 -8.28
N LYS A 39 15.39 -0.88 -8.42
CA LYS A 39 14.44 -1.03 -7.31
C LYS A 39 14.05 -2.50 -7.22
N ILE A 40 14.17 -3.07 -6.03
CA ILE A 40 13.82 -4.47 -5.77
C ILE A 40 12.79 -4.49 -4.65
N GLY A 41 11.70 -5.22 -4.91
CA GLY A 41 10.62 -5.44 -3.98
C GLY A 41 10.86 -6.61 -3.04
N LEU A 42 9.86 -6.91 -2.21
CA LEU A 42 9.81 -8.15 -1.42
C LEU A 42 9.21 -9.30 -2.24
N TYR A 43 9.32 -10.52 -1.73
CA TYR A 43 8.52 -11.63 -2.23
C TYR A 43 7.02 -11.31 -2.10
N VAL A 44 6.29 -11.61 -3.18
CA VAL A 44 4.84 -11.45 -3.20
C VAL A 44 4.23 -12.68 -2.51
N PRO A 45 3.35 -12.52 -1.52
CA PRO A 45 2.64 -13.63 -0.91
C PRO A 45 1.88 -14.45 -1.97
N HIS A 46 1.89 -15.77 -1.82
CA HIS A 46 1.17 -16.67 -2.74
C HIS A 46 -0.34 -16.72 -2.51
N GLU A 47 -0.81 -16.17 -1.38
CA GLU A 47 -2.24 -16.13 -1.06
C GLU A 47 -2.98 -15.16 -2.00
N PRO A 48 -3.89 -15.66 -2.87
CA PRO A 48 -4.55 -14.80 -3.85
C PRO A 48 -5.51 -13.77 -3.23
N HIS A 49 -6.00 -14.06 -2.02
CA HIS A 49 -6.91 -13.20 -1.27
C HIS A 49 -6.19 -12.23 -0.33
N SER A 50 -4.85 -12.18 -0.38
CA SER A 50 -4.08 -11.20 0.37
C SER A 50 -4.39 -9.78 -0.13
N PHE A 51 -4.90 -8.94 0.76
CA PHE A 51 -5.07 -7.50 0.51
C PHE A 51 -3.81 -6.69 0.84
N GLN A 52 -2.69 -7.35 1.17
CA GLN A 52 -1.43 -6.67 1.44
C GLN A 52 -0.91 -6.00 0.15
N PRO A 53 -0.54 -4.71 0.19
CA PRO A 53 0.05 -4.05 -0.98
C PRO A 53 1.40 -4.67 -1.33
N ILE A 54 1.70 -4.77 -2.64
CA ILE A 54 3.01 -5.21 -3.11
C ILE A 54 4.05 -4.15 -2.75
N GLU A 55 5.10 -4.58 -2.05
CA GLU A 55 6.25 -3.73 -1.75
C GLU A 55 7.19 -3.69 -2.96
N TRP A 56 7.10 -2.62 -3.75
CA TRP A 56 7.86 -2.46 -5.00
C TRP A 56 9.29 -1.96 -4.83
N LYS A 57 9.61 -1.35 -3.67
CA LYS A 57 10.81 -0.53 -3.50
C LYS A 57 11.45 -0.68 -2.12
N GLN A 58 11.53 -1.91 -1.64
CA GLN A 58 12.20 -2.23 -0.39
C GLN A 58 13.71 -1.91 -0.46
N LEU A 59 14.37 -2.27 -1.57
CA LEU A 59 15.73 -1.85 -1.88
C LEU A 59 15.70 -0.85 -3.04
N VAL A 60 16.39 0.28 -2.88
CA VAL A 60 16.57 1.28 -3.94
C VAL A 60 18.05 1.63 -4.05
N LEU A 61 18.68 1.26 -5.17
CA LEU A 61 20.09 1.55 -5.43
C LEU A 61 20.22 2.63 -6.49
N ASN A 62 21.14 3.59 -6.28
CA ASN A 62 21.53 4.56 -7.29
C ASN A 62 22.80 4.10 -7.99
N VAL A 63 22.64 3.14 -8.90
CA VAL A 63 23.76 2.44 -9.55
C VAL A 63 24.68 3.37 -10.35
N SER A 64 24.17 4.51 -10.85
CA SER A 64 25.00 5.49 -11.55
C SER A 64 26.02 6.23 -10.67
N LYS A 65 25.88 6.12 -9.34
CA LYS A 65 26.73 6.77 -8.34
C LYS A 65 27.51 5.77 -7.48
N MET A 66 27.45 4.48 -7.80
CA MET A 66 28.05 3.42 -6.98
C MET A 66 29.05 2.62 -7.81
N LEU A 67 30.11 2.14 -7.15
CA LEU A 67 31.01 1.18 -7.78
C LEU A 67 30.32 -0.18 -7.90
N ARG A 68 30.69 -0.95 -8.93
CA ARG A 68 30.11 -2.28 -9.17
C ARG A 68 30.27 -3.24 -7.98
N ALA A 69 31.38 -3.12 -7.24
CA ALA A 69 31.62 -3.90 -6.03
C ALA A 69 30.63 -3.55 -4.89
N ASP A 70 30.32 -2.26 -4.71
CA ASP A 70 29.36 -1.81 -3.69
C ASP A 70 27.93 -2.22 -4.06
N ILE A 71 27.57 -2.12 -5.35
CA ILE A 71 26.28 -2.59 -5.86
C ILE A 71 26.13 -4.09 -5.56
N ARG A 72 27.15 -4.88 -5.89
CA ARG A 72 27.17 -6.32 -5.59
C ARG A 72 26.98 -6.58 -4.10
N LYS A 73 27.72 -5.89 -3.24
CA LYS A 73 27.62 -6.04 -1.78
C LYS A 73 26.20 -5.79 -1.27
N GLU A 74 25.57 -4.70 -1.69
CA GLU A 74 24.19 -4.37 -1.28
C GLU A 74 23.17 -5.37 -1.82
N LEU A 75 23.29 -5.80 -3.08
CA LEU A 75 22.41 -6.80 -3.69
C LEU A 75 22.51 -8.15 -2.97
N GLU A 76 23.71 -8.62 -2.67
CA GLU A 76 23.91 -9.92 -2.01
C GLU A 76 23.48 -9.90 -0.54
N LYS A 77 23.69 -8.77 0.16
CA LYS A 77 23.14 -8.56 1.50
C LYS A 77 21.61 -8.64 1.45
N TYR A 78 20.98 -7.88 0.55
CA TYR A 78 19.53 -7.87 0.43
C TYR A 78 18.95 -9.23 0.05
N ALA A 79 19.58 -9.94 -0.89
CA ALA A 79 19.18 -11.30 -1.27
C ALA A 79 19.28 -12.30 -0.10
N ARG A 80 20.30 -12.16 0.76
CA ARG A 80 20.42 -12.95 1.99
C ARG A 80 19.31 -12.62 2.97
N ASP A 81 19.05 -11.34 3.22
CA ASP A 81 18.01 -10.87 4.14
C ASP A 81 16.60 -11.34 3.69
N MET A 82 16.33 -11.40 2.38
CA MET A 82 15.09 -11.96 1.82
C MET A 82 14.96 -13.46 2.07
N ARG A 83 16.03 -14.24 1.82
CA ARG A 83 16.03 -15.69 2.05
C ARG A 83 15.82 -16.04 3.52
N MET A 84 16.37 -15.22 4.42
CA MET A 84 16.22 -15.37 5.87
C MET A 84 14.92 -14.74 6.41
N LYS A 85 14.10 -14.11 5.55
CA LYS A 85 12.84 -13.43 5.92
C LYS A 85 13.00 -12.37 7.03
N ILE A 86 14.15 -11.68 7.06
CA ILE A 86 14.48 -10.68 8.08
C ILE A 86 13.80 -9.32 7.80
N LEU A 87 13.50 -9.05 6.53
CA LEU A 87 13.00 -7.76 6.07
C LEU A 87 11.53 -7.55 6.47
N LYS A 88 11.25 -6.39 7.07
CA LYS A 88 9.89 -5.86 7.25
C LYS A 88 9.56 -4.89 6.11
N PRO A 89 8.31 -4.84 5.62
CA PRO A 89 7.92 -3.92 4.56
C PRO A 89 8.22 -2.47 4.96
N ALA A 90 8.93 -1.75 4.10
CA ALA A 90 9.23 -0.33 4.33
C ALA A 90 7.94 0.50 4.41
N SER A 91 6.90 0.11 3.66
CA SER A 91 5.58 0.76 3.67
C SER A 91 4.74 0.46 4.91
N ALA A 92 5.15 -0.45 5.80
CA ALA A 92 4.39 -0.80 7.02
C ALA A 92 4.36 0.36 8.03
N HIS A 93 5.22 1.36 7.87
CA HIS A 93 5.14 2.60 8.63
C HIS A 93 4.19 3.55 7.91
N SER A 94 2.88 3.42 8.17
CA SER A 94 2.04 4.61 8.11
C SER A 94 2.69 5.66 9.02
N PRO A 95 2.93 6.90 8.57
CA PRO A 95 3.27 7.96 9.50
C PRO A 95 2.14 7.93 10.52
N THR A 96 2.47 7.69 11.79
CA THR A 96 1.53 7.95 12.85
C THR A 96 1.26 9.44 12.71
N GLN A 97 0.17 9.80 12.03
CA GLN A 97 -0.47 11.08 12.21
C GLN A 97 -0.81 11.04 13.69
N VAL A 98 0.12 11.51 14.53
CA VAL A 98 -0.19 12.03 15.83
C VAL A 98 -1.15 13.15 15.48
N ARG A 99 -2.44 12.81 15.40
CA ARG A 99 -3.51 13.78 15.43
C ARG A 99 -3.28 14.48 16.75
N SER A 100 -2.51 15.57 16.71
CA SER A 100 -2.62 16.61 17.70
C SER A 100 -4.12 16.85 17.78
N ARG A 101 -4.68 16.61 18.97
CA ARG A 101 -6.10 16.75 19.28
C ARG A 101 -6.39 18.25 19.23
N GLY A 102 -6.31 18.81 18.04
CA GLY A 102 -6.60 20.18 17.72
C GLY A 102 -8.09 20.37 17.94
N LYS A 103 -8.40 21.43 18.67
CA LYS A 103 -9.75 21.91 19.00
C LYS A 103 -10.67 21.67 17.79
N SER A 104 -11.71 20.87 17.98
CA SER A 104 -12.70 20.58 16.94
C SER A 104 -13.22 21.90 16.37
N LEU A 105 -12.84 22.24 15.14
CA LEU A 105 -13.52 23.27 14.35
C LEU A 105 -14.73 22.63 13.68
N SER A 106 -15.61 22.04 14.48
CA SER A 106 -16.96 21.72 14.03
C SER A 106 -17.63 23.06 13.74
N PRO A 107 -18.11 23.34 12.51
CA PRO A 107 -18.88 24.55 12.25
C PRO A 107 -20.06 24.57 13.23
N ARG A 108 -20.10 25.59 14.11
CA ARG A 108 -21.18 25.75 15.09
C ARG A 108 -22.48 25.91 14.31
N ARG A 109 -23.26 24.83 14.24
CA ARG A 109 -24.63 24.83 13.71
C ARG A 109 -25.39 25.96 14.39
N ARG A 110 -25.70 27.04 13.66
CA ARG A 110 -26.53 28.12 14.16
C ARG A 110 -27.88 27.50 14.56
N GLN A 111 -28.23 27.60 15.83
CA GLN A 111 -29.56 27.25 16.31
C GLN A 111 -30.51 28.35 15.82
N ALA A 112 -31.23 28.08 14.75
CA ALA A 112 -32.44 28.82 14.40
C ALA A 112 -33.60 27.83 14.47
N SER A 113 -34.06 27.55 15.68
CA SER A 113 -35.33 26.85 15.91
C SER A 113 -36.35 27.91 16.37
N PRO A 114 -37.55 27.99 15.78
CA PRO A 114 -38.58 28.91 16.26
C PRO A 114 -39.03 28.56 17.69
N PRO A 115 -39.43 29.53 18.53
CA PRO A 115 -39.89 29.23 19.88
C PRO A 115 -41.19 28.42 19.83
N ARG A 116 -41.17 27.20 20.38
CA ARG A 116 -42.39 26.43 20.61
C ARG A 116 -43.12 27.03 21.82
N ARG A 117 -44.38 27.45 21.59
CA ARG A 117 -45.30 27.95 22.61
C ARG A 117 -45.42 26.96 23.77
N LEU A 118 -45.45 27.49 24.99
CA LEU A 118 -45.85 26.78 26.21
C LEU A 118 -47.33 26.38 26.10
N GLY A 119 -47.58 25.10 25.86
CA GLY A 119 -48.92 24.50 25.82
C GLY A 119 -49.02 23.37 26.83
N ARG A 120 -49.64 23.68 27.98
CA ARG A 120 -49.95 22.81 29.11
C ARG A 120 -51.16 21.93 28.77
N ARG A 121 -51.04 20.58 28.73
CA ARG A 121 -52.16 19.68 29.06
C ARG A 121 -51.74 18.20 29.24
N ASP A 122 -51.93 17.76 30.48
CA ASP A 122 -52.32 16.46 31.06
C ASP A 122 -52.56 15.20 30.17
N LYS A 123 -52.01 14.05 30.66
CA LYS A 123 -52.61 12.69 30.86
C LYS A 123 -53.39 12.04 29.68
N SER A 124 -53.21 10.79 29.22
CA SER A 124 -52.91 9.48 29.85
C SER A 124 -52.63 8.41 28.72
N PRO A 125 -52.77 7.07 28.88
CA PRO A 125 -51.72 6.08 29.17
C PRO A 125 -51.51 5.00 28.06
N ALA A 126 -50.59 4.06 28.36
CA ALA A 126 -49.90 3.05 27.53
C ALA A 126 -50.74 1.97 26.80
N LEU A 127 -50.15 1.40 25.71
CA LEU A 127 -50.33 0.02 25.23
C LEU A 127 -49.02 -0.53 24.58
N PRO A 128 -48.77 -1.85 24.55
CA PRO A 128 -47.42 -2.44 24.44
C PRO A 128 -47.02 -3.03 23.07
N GLU A 129 -45.69 -3.23 22.93
CA GLU A 129 -44.92 -4.22 22.12
C GLU A 129 -45.19 -4.38 20.61
N LYS A 130 -44.19 -4.05 19.78
CA LYS A 130 -43.88 -4.77 18.52
C LYS A 130 -42.37 -4.84 18.29
N LYS A 131 -41.84 -6.07 18.27
CA LYS A 131 -40.52 -6.43 17.73
C LYS A 131 -40.49 -6.11 16.23
N THR A 132 -39.42 -5.48 15.74
CA THR A 132 -39.20 -5.26 14.30
C THR A 132 -37.80 -5.71 13.92
N ASP A 133 -37.80 -6.44 12.81
CA ASP A 133 -36.79 -7.40 12.37
C ASP A 133 -35.50 -6.81 11.82
N LEU A 134 -34.46 -7.62 11.92
CA LEU A 134 -33.11 -7.45 11.41
C LEU A 134 -33.09 -7.70 9.89
N SER A 135 -33.40 -6.70 9.07
CA SER A 135 -33.30 -6.85 7.60
C SER A 135 -33.16 -5.54 6.83
N THR A 136 -32.08 -4.77 7.02
CA THR A 136 -31.70 -3.68 6.09
C THR A 136 -30.18 -3.43 6.06
N LEU A 137 -29.36 -4.44 5.77
CA LEU A 137 -27.91 -4.24 5.59
C LEU A 137 -27.40 -4.76 4.23
N ASN A 138 -28.19 -4.59 3.17
CA ASN A 138 -27.78 -5.05 1.85
C ASN A 138 -28.15 -4.05 0.76
N GLU A 139 -27.71 -2.79 0.87
CA GLU A 139 -27.68 -1.88 -0.27
C GLU A 139 -26.84 -0.63 0.01
N VAL A 140 -25.51 -0.73 -0.09
CA VAL A 140 -24.69 0.44 -0.45
C VAL A 140 -23.67 -0.03 -1.48
N GLY A 141 -24.04 0.18 -2.75
CA GLY A 141 -23.28 -0.21 -3.92
C GLY A 141 -21.91 0.44 -3.98
N TYR A 142 -20.87 -0.39 -4.13
CA TYR A 142 -19.55 0.05 -4.54
C TYR A 142 -19.51 0.07 -6.07
N GLN A 143 -19.59 1.26 -6.66
CA GLN A 143 -19.42 1.45 -8.10
C GLN A 143 -17.92 1.57 -8.43
N ILE A 144 -17.37 0.57 -9.12
CA ILE A 144 -16.01 0.64 -9.70
C ILE A 144 -16.08 1.56 -10.93
N ARG A 145 -15.24 2.60 -10.95
CA ARG A 145 -15.06 3.47 -12.13
C ARG A 145 -13.96 2.88 -13.00
N ILE A 146 -14.30 2.59 -14.27
CA ILE A 146 -13.35 2.29 -15.36
C ILE A 146 -12.95 3.61 -16.01
#